data_AF-A0A6C0I2G9-F1
#
_entry.id   AF-A0A6C0I2G9-F1
#
_cell.length_a   1.000
_cell.length_b   1.000
_cell.length_c   1.000
_cell.angle_alpha   90.00
_cell.angle_beta   90.00
_cell.angle_gamma   90.00
#
_symmetry.space_group_name_H-M   'P 1'
#
loop_
_entity.id
_entity.type
_entity.pdbx_description
1 polymer ?
#
loop_
_entity_poly.entity_id
_entity_poly.type
_entity_poly.pdbx_seq_one_letter_code
_entity_poly.pdbx_strand_id
1 'polypeptide(L)' 'MADNLLIIECPHCKQSIEVLALNCRIFRCGVFKNTNQQIDPHLNEAECKNLKNNDLIYGCGKPFQITDNNSVIICGYI' A
#
# COMPACT_ATOMS: atom_id res chain seq x y z
N MET A 1 21.01 -14.91 7.27
CA MET A 1 21.19 -13.46 7.48
C MET A 1 19.87 -12.97 8.02
N ALA A 2 19.85 -12.09 9.03
CA ALA A 2 18.58 -11.66 9.60
C ALA A 2 17.92 -10.68 8.62
N ASP A 3 17.02 -11.20 7.77
CA ASP A 3 16.14 -10.37 6.97
C ASP A 3 15.27 -9.58 7.95
N ASN A 4 15.49 -8.27 8.01
CA ASN A 4 14.76 -7.39 8.91
C ASN A 4 13.31 -7.29 8.40
N LEU A 5 12.45 -8.17 8.92
CA LEU A 5 11.04 -8.24 8.56
C LEU A 5 10.32 -6.97 9.05
N LEU A 6 9.95 -6.08 8.12
CA LEU A 6 9.13 -4.91 8.41
C LEU A 6 7.66 -5.24 8.09
N ILE A 7 6.87 -5.48 9.13
CA ILE A 7 5.41 -5.59 9.03
C ILE A 7 4.79 -4.30 9.53
N ILE A 8 3.90 -3.74 8.72
CA ILE A 8 3.08 -2.59 9.08
C ILE A 8 1.60 -2.91 8.91
N GLU A 9 0.74 -2.07 9.49
CA GLU A 9 -0.70 -2.11 9.24
C GLU A 9 -1.12 -0.93 8.39
N CYS A 10 -1.97 -1.19 7.40
CA CYS A 10 -2.64 -0.11 6.67
C CYS A 10 -3.45 0.75 7.65
N PRO A 11 -3.26 2.09 7.67
CA PRO A 11 -3.94 2.95 8.63
C PRO A 11 -5.44 3.08 8.34
N HIS A 12 -5.89 2.66 7.15
CA HIS A 12 -7.28 2.77 6.70
C HIS A 12 -8.11 1.53 6.93
N CYS A 13 -7.54 0.34 6.72
CA CYS A 13 -8.28 -0.92 6.77
C CYS A 13 -7.63 -1.99 7.65
N LYS A 14 -6.55 -1.65 8.36
CA LYS A 14 -5.82 -2.53 9.29
C LYS A 14 -5.26 -3.81 8.67
N GLN A 15 -5.18 -3.87 7.35
CA GLN A 15 -4.53 -4.98 6.66
C GLN A 15 -3.03 -4.96 6.95
N SER A 16 -2.49 -6.09 7.39
CA SER A 16 -1.04 -6.27 7.57
C SER A 16 -0.35 -6.33 6.22
N ILE A 17 0.79 -5.64 6.11
CA ILE A 17 1.57 -5.51 4.89
C ILE A 17 3.04 -5.79 5.25
N GLU A 18 3.63 -6.75 4.56
CA GLU A 18 5.08 -6.97 4.58
C GLU A 18 5.74 -5.99 3.60
N VAL A 19 6.71 -5.22 4.10
CA VAL A 19 7.44 -4.23 3.30
C VAL A 19 8.78 -4.82 2.89
N LEU A 20 8.90 -5.17 1.60
CA LEU A 20 10.12 -5.71 1.01
C LEU A 20 11.17 -4.63 0.70
N ALA A 21 10.73 -3.41 0.39
CA ALA A 21 11.60 -2.27 0.10
C ALA A 21 10.92 -0.92 0.37
N LEU A 22 11.70 0.06 0.82
CA LEU A 22 11.27 1.45 1.03
C LEU A 22 11.91 2.35 -0.05
N ASN A 23 11.25 2.46 -1.20
CA ASN A 23 11.72 3.32 -2.31
C ASN A 23 11.25 4.77 -2.10
N CYS A 24 10.14 5.18 -2.73
CA CYS A 24 9.55 6.51 -2.55
C CYS A 24 8.81 6.70 -1.22
N ARG A 25 8.71 5.63 -0.41
CA ARG A 25 8.00 5.58 0.89
C ARG A 25 6.49 5.90 0.84
N ILE A 26 5.93 6.13 -0.34
CA ILE A 26 4.49 6.28 -0.59
C ILE A 26 3.96 4.92 -1.03
N PHE A 27 2.84 4.52 -0.46
CA PHE A 27 2.21 3.24 -0.71
C PHE A 27 0.74 3.44 -1.02
N ARG A 28 0.19 2.54 -1.83
CA ARG A 28 -1.24 2.28 -1.93
C ARG A 28 -1.48 0.90 -1.36
N CYS A 29 -2.46 0.75 -0.47
CA CYS A 29 -2.82 -0.55 0.08
C CYS A 29 -3.52 -1.41 -0.98
N GLY A 30 -2.76 -2.04 -1.86
CA GLY A 30 -3.28 -2.73 -3.03
C GLY A 30 -2.29 -3.73 -3.61
N VAL A 31 -2.72 -4.98 -3.79
CA VAL A 31 -2.02 -5.98 -4.59
C VAL A 31 -3.00 -6.55 -5.61
N PHE A 32 -2.65 -6.52 -6.89
CA PHE A 32 -3.48 -7.08 -7.95
C PHE A 32 -3.69 -8.58 -7.75
N LYS A 33 -4.94 -9.05 -7.83
CA LYS A 33 -5.27 -10.47 -7.61
C LYS A 33 -4.77 -11.41 -8.71
N ASN A 34 -4.61 -10.90 -9.93
CA ASN A 34 -4.20 -11.69 -11.10
C ASN A 34 -2.67 -11.84 -11.20
N THR A 35 -1.89 -10.86 -10.77
CA THR A 35 -0.42 -10.84 -10.89
C THR A 35 0.31 -10.96 -9.57
N ASN A 36 -0.38 -10.78 -8.43
CA ASN A 36 0.21 -10.62 -7.11
C ASN A 36 1.23 -9.48 -7.02
N GLN A 37 1.17 -8.53 -7.95
CA GLN A 37 2.01 -7.33 -7.92
C GLN A 37 1.33 -6.22 -7.15
N GLN A 38 2.13 -5.45 -6.41
CA GLN A 38 1.67 -4.23 -5.76
C GLN A 38 1.18 -3.24 -6.83
N ILE A 39 0.08 -2.55 -6.55
CA ILE A 39 -0.40 -1.48 -7.42
C ILE A 39 0.54 -0.28 -7.40
N ASP A 40 0.57 0.51 -8.47
CA ASP A 40 1.46 1.67 -8.57
C ASP A 40 1.18 2.67 -7.41
N PRO A 41 2.21 3.04 -6.61
CA PRO A 41 2.07 3.95 -5.48
C PRO A 41 1.58 5.35 -5.85
N HIS A 42 1.64 5.73 -7.13
CA HIS A 42 1.18 7.02 -7.65
C HIS A 42 -0.13 6.93 -8.45
N LEU A 43 -0.85 5.81 -8.36
CA LEU A 43 -2.21 5.73 -8.93
C LEU A 43 -3.09 6.85 -8.38
N ASN A 44 -3.87 7.44 -9.29
CA ASN A 44 -4.85 8.44 -8.93
C ASN A 44 -6.05 7.81 -8.21
N GLU A 45 -6.86 8.65 -7.58
CA GLU A 45 -8.00 8.21 -6.78
C GLU A 45 -9.05 7.44 -7.59
N ALA A 46 -9.33 7.86 -8.83
CA ALA A 46 -10.34 7.25 -9.67
C ALA A 46 -9.96 5.80 -10.00
N GLU A 47 -8.70 5.56 -10.35
CA GLU A 47 -8.19 4.22 -10.62
C GLU A 47 -8.16 3.37 -9.36
N CYS A 48 -7.67 3.88 -8.22
CA CYS A 48 -7.69 3.14 -6.95
C CYS A 48 -9.12 2.71 -6.55
N LYS A 49 -10.10 3.62 -6.69
CA LYS A 49 -11.52 3.31 -6.45
C LYS A 49 -12.03 2.26 -7.43
N ASN A 50 -11.71 2.39 -8.71
CA ASN A 50 -12.13 1.43 -9.72
C ASN A 50 -11.59 0.02 -9.40
N LEU A 51 -10.30 -0.09 -9.05
CA LEU A 51 -9.68 -1.36 -8.66
C LEU A 51 -10.36 -1.98 -7.44
N LYS A 52 -10.69 -1.18 -6.43
CA LYS A 52 -11.37 -1.67 -5.24
C LYS A 52 -12.83 -2.06 -5.51
N ASN A 53 -13.57 -1.24 -6.24
CA ASN A 53 -15.00 -1.47 -6.52
C ASN A 53 -15.23 -2.69 -7.41
N ASN A 54 -14.31 -2.97 -8.34
CA ASN A 54 -14.35 -4.18 -9.17
C ASN A 54 -13.65 -5.38 -8.52
N ASP A 55 -13.25 -5.26 -7.24
CA ASP A 55 -12.62 -6.33 -6.47
C ASP A 55 -11.36 -6.93 -7.14
N LEU A 56 -10.58 -6.09 -7.84
CA LEU A 56 -9.38 -6.47 -8.61
C LEU A 56 -8.10 -6.51 -7.76
N ILE A 57 -8.15 -5.98 -6.53
CA ILE A 57 -7.01 -5.90 -5.62
C ILE A 57 -7.35 -6.46 -4.24
N TYR A 58 -6.33 -6.98 -3.54
CA TYR A 58 -6.35 -7.13 -2.08
C TYR A 58 -6.00 -5.78 -1.43
N GLY A 59 -6.70 -5.40 -0.37
CA GLY A 59 -6.53 -4.09 0.27
C GLY A 59 -7.64 -3.10 -0.04
N CYS A 60 -7.42 -1.84 0.34
CA CYS A 60 -8.39 -0.75 0.22
C CYS A 60 -8.06 0.27 -0.88
N GLY A 61 -6.92 0.14 -1.54
CA GLY A 61 -6.42 1.07 -2.56
C GLY A 61 -5.98 2.44 -2.03
N LYS A 62 -6.18 2.73 -0.74
CA LYS A 62 -5.94 4.08 -0.19
C LYS A 62 -4.44 4.38 0.02
N PRO A 63 -4.05 5.66 -0.14
CA PRO A 63 -2.68 6.15 0.08
C PRO A 63 -2.28 6.13 1.55
N PHE A 64 -1.02 5.79 1.80
CA PHE A 64 -0.34 6.06 3.08
C PHE A 64 1.17 6.22 2.84
N GLN A 65 1.87 6.79 3.80
CA GLN A 65 3.32 6.99 3.75
C GLN A 65 3.99 6.37 4.97
N ILE A 66 5.20 5.86 4.77
CA ILE A 66 6.07 5.37 5.85
C ILE A 66 7.15 6.42 6.12
N THR A 67 7.22 6.92 7.35
CA THR A 67 8.22 7.93 7.75
C THR A 67 9.60 7.30 7.97
N ASP A 68 10.63 8.12 8.16
CA ASP A 68 11.99 7.65 8.46
C ASP A 68 12.08 6.83 9.75
N ASN A 69 11.13 7.04 10.67
CA ASN A 69 10.99 6.28 11.92
C ASN A 69 10.12 5.02 11.76
N ASN A 70 9.89 4.55 10.53
CA ASN A 70 9.00 3.43 10.18
C ASN A 70 7.56 3.58 10.68
N SER A 71 7.11 4.80 10.96
CA SER A 71 5.73 5.07 11.35
C SER A 71 4.85 5.25 10.13
N VAL A 72 3.61 4.77 10.20
CA VAL A 72 2.66 4.86 9.09
C VAL A 72 1.74 6.06 9.29
N ILE A 73 1.67 6.94 8.29
CA ILE A 73 0.81 8.13 8.30
C ILE A 73 -0.14 8.11 7.10
N ILE A 74 -1.35 8.64 7.31
CA ILE A 74 -2.31 8.87 6.23
C ILE A 74 -1.84 10.09 5.42
N CYS A 75 -1.83 9.95 4.10
CA CYS A 75 -1.57 11.04 3.17
C CYS A 75 -2.67 11.12 2.10
N GLY A 76 -2.63 12.16 1.26
CA GLY A 76 -3.53 12.32 0.12
C GLY A 76 -3.07 11.55 -1.12
N TYR A 77 -3.91 11.55 -2.15
CA TYR A 77 -3.46 11.23 -3.51
C TYR A 77 -2.56 12.35 -4.02
N ILE A 78 -1.59 12.01 -4.86
CA ILE A 78 -0.58 12.93 -5.42
C ILE A 78 -0.85 13.05 -6.91
#